data_AF-A0A7C2Q9E1-F1
#
_entry.id   AF-A0A7C2Q9E1-F1
#
_cell.length_a   1.000
_cell.length_b   1.000
_cell.length_c   1.000
_cell.angle_alpha   90.00
_cell.angle_beta   90.00
_cell.angle_gamma   90.00
#
_symmetry.space_group_name_H-M   'P 1'
#
loop_
_entity.id
_entity.type
_entity.pdbx_description
1 polymer ?
#
loop_
_entity_poly.entity_id
_entity_poly.type
_entity_poly.pdbx_seq_one_letter_code
_entity_poly.pdbx_strand_id
1 'polypeptide(L)'
;MAYPAQRIEITGIDVNSVEKDPSFATAYAFYMQLSETPNEAWTLAFSEEWKAIIAARKLQLDVVGDRLRCIVSEGDDLRRVVQFAAEFVERINQRVPYYCAQLEERERREQAYQREVEERIAQIRARLQALAEELEQQQAA
;
A
#
# COMPACT_ATOMS: atom_id res chain seq x y z
N MET A 1 -0.87 -0.62 15.73
CA MET A 1 -2.17 -1.31 15.92
C MET A 1 -2.06 -2.70 15.30
N ALA A 2 -3.01 -3.63 15.51
CA ALA A 2 -3.00 -4.87 14.73
C ALA A 2 -3.60 -4.57 13.34
N TYR A 3 -2.91 -4.94 12.27
CA TYR A 3 -3.41 -4.72 10.91
C TYR A 3 -4.40 -5.84 10.57
N PRO A 4 -5.71 -5.56 10.38
CA PRO A 4 -6.68 -6.61 10.13
C PRO A 4 -6.43 -7.25 8.76
N ALA A 5 -6.30 -8.57 8.74
CA ALA A 5 -6.23 -9.32 7.49
C ALA A 5 -7.58 -9.24 6.78
N GLN A 6 -7.64 -8.41 5.74
CA GLN A 6 -8.81 -8.20 4.91
C GLN A 6 -8.84 -9.24 3.78
N ARG A 7 -10.05 -9.71 3.44
CA ARG A 7 -10.29 -10.58 2.30
C ARG A 7 -11.20 -9.84 1.33
N ILE A 8 -10.70 -9.60 0.12
CA ILE A 8 -11.41 -8.87 -0.93
C ILE A 8 -11.92 -9.85 -1.98
N GLU A 9 -13.15 -9.64 -2.46
CA GLU A 9 -13.74 -10.41 -3.55
C GLU A 9 -14.19 -9.48 -4.67
N ILE A 10 -14.17 -9.97 -5.92
CA ILE A 10 -14.80 -9.26 -7.04
C ILE A 10 -16.29 -9.61 -7.04
N THR A 11 -17.16 -8.63 -6.79
CA THR A 11 -18.60 -8.84 -6.66
C THR A 11 -19.38 -8.59 -7.95
N GLY A 12 -18.77 -7.90 -8.91
CA GLY A 12 -19.42 -7.59 -10.19
C GLY A 12 -18.51 -6.92 -11.20
N ILE A 13 -19.01 -6.81 -12.43
CA ILE A 13 -18.35 -6.11 -13.54
C ILE A 13 -19.27 -4.97 -13.97
N ASP A 14 -18.76 -3.74 -13.99
CA ASP A 14 -19.52 -2.57 -14.42
C ASP A 14 -19.41 -2.41 -15.94
N VAL A 15 -20.38 -2.99 -16.65
CA VAL A 15 -20.45 -2.94 -18.12
C VAL A 15 -20.71 -1.53 -18.67
N ASN A 16 -21.22 -0.61 -17.85
CA ASN A 16 -21.49 0.77 -18.26
C ASN A 16 -20.27 1.67 -18.09
N SER A 17 -19.21 1.17 -17.43
CA SER A 17 -17.97 1.91 -17.18
C SER A 17 -16.93 1.82 -18.29
N VAL A 18 -17.26 1.15 -19.41
CA VAL A 18 -16.33 0.96 -20.52
C VAL A 18 -15.99 2.31 -21.16
N GLU A 19 -14.73 2.69 -21.10
CA GLU A 19 -14.22 3.95 -21.61
C GLU A 19 -12.98 3.76 -22.48
N LYS A 20 -12.75 4.71 -23.39
CA LYS A 20 -11.52 4.75 -24.17
C LYS A 20 -10.37 5.17 -23.27
N ASP A 21 -9.30 4.37 -23.22
CA ASP A 21 -8.12 4.70 -22.43
C ASP A 21 -7.02 5.30 -23.33
N PRO A 22 -6.30 6.35 -22.90
CA PRO A 22 -5.28 7.02 -23.71
C PRO A 22 -3.93 6.28 -23.75
N SER A 23 -3.76 5.17 -23.03
CA SER A 23 -2.47 4.48 -22.92
C SER A 23 -1.94 3.97 -24.27
N PHE A 24 -2.82 3.54 -25.18
CA PHE A 24 -2.48 3.15 -26.56
C PHE A 24 -3.72 3.12 -27.46
N ALA A 25 -3.50 3.08 -28.78
CA ALA A 25 -4.54 3.27 -29.81
C ALA A 25 -5.77 2.35 -29.67
N THR A 26 -5.59 1.10 -29.21
CA THR A 26 -6.65 0.11 -29.03
C THR A 26 -7.01 -0.14 -27.56
N ALA A 27 -6.57 0.73 -26.63
CA ALA A 27 -6.82 0.57 -25.20
C ALA A 27 -8.24 0.95 -24.82
N TYR A 28 -8.85 0.14 -23.97
CA TYR A 28 -10.13 0.40 -23.32
C TYR A 28 -10.01 0.03 -21.84
N ALA A 29 -10.69 0.78 -20.99
CA ALA A 29 -10.75 0.51 -19.56
C ALA A 29 -12.17 0.17 -19.14
N PHE A 30 -12.30 -0.69 -18.14
CA PHE A 30 -13.55 -0.97 -17.44
C PHE A 30 -13.27 -1.26 -15.97
N TYR A 31 -14.30 -1.24 -15.15
CA TYR A 31 -14.18 -1.42 -13.71
C TYR A 31 -14.87 -2.71 -13.25
N MET A 32 -14.23 -3.39 -12.31
CA MET A 32 -14.80 -4.48 -11.53
C MET A 32 -15.02 -4.00 -10.10
N GLN A 33 -16.18 -4.32 -9.53
CA GLN A 33 -16.53 -3.93 -8.17
C GLN A 33 -15.86 -4.88 -7.17
N LEU A 34 -15.21 -4.32 -6.15
CA LEU A 34 -14.67 -5.07 -5.02
C LEU A 34 -15.70 -5.10 -3.88
N SER A 35 -15.59 -6.12 -3.02
CA SER A 35 -16.47 -6.31 -1.86
C SER A 35 -16.40 -5.14 -0.85
N GLU A 36 -15.24 -4.50 -0.77
CA GLU A 36 -14.98 -3.32 0.06
C GLU A 36 -13.70 -2.62 -0.42
N THR A 37 -13.42 -1.43 0.10
CA THR A 37 -12.18 -0.69 -0.19
C THR A 37 -10.97 -1.43 0.39
N PRO A 38 -9.96 -1.79 -0.42
CA PRO A 38 -8.75 -2.44 0.07
C PRO A 38 -7.97 -1.58 1.08
N ASN A 39 -7.51 -2.19 2.16
CA ASN A 39 -6.69 -1.52 3.17
C ASN A 39 -5.21 -1.43 2.76
N GLU A 40 -4.39 -0.82 3.61
CA GLU A 40 -2.95 -0.62 3.34
C GLU A 40 -2.21 -1.95 3.09
N ALA A 41 -2.45 -2.97 3.93
CA ALA A 41 -1.80 -4.27 3.79
C ALA A 41 -2.15 -4.96 2.47
N TRP A 42 -3.43 -4.91 2.08
CA TRP A 42 -3.91 -5.47 0.82
C TRP A 42 -3.34 -4.71 -0.38
N THR A 43 -3.34 -3.38 -0.33
CA THR A 43 -2.81 -2.53 -1.42
C THR A 43 -1.30 -2.73 -1.60
N LEU A 44 -0.56 -2.88 -0.50
CA LEU A 44 0.86 -3.21 -0.53
C LEU A 44 1.09 -4.59 -1.15
N ALA A 45 0.34 -5.60 -0.72
CA ALA A 45 0.40 -6.95 -1.28
C ALA A 45 0.10 -6.95 -2.79
N PHE A 46 -0.93 -6.23 -3.23
CA PHE A 46 -1.26 -6.05 -4.64
C PHE A 46 -0.10 -5.43 -5.41
N SER A 47 0.45 -4.32 -4.94
CA SER A 47 1.55 -3.63 -5.61
C SER A 47 2.77 -4.54 -5.80
N GLU A 48 3.18 -5.26 -4.76
CA GLU A 48 4.36 -6.11 -4.81
C GLU A 48 4.17 -7.35 -5.70
N GLU A 49 3.02 -8.02 -5.58
CA GLU A 49 2.70 -9.17 -6.43
C GLU A 49 2.47 -8.75 -7.89
N TRP A 50 1.94 -7.55 -8.13
CA TRP A 50 1.74 -7.00 -9.47
C TRP A 50 3.06 -6.65 -10.15
N LYS A 51 3.97 -5.96 -9.45
CA LYS A 51 5.33 -5.68 -9.95
C LYS A 51 6.06 -6.94 -10.38
N ALA A 52 5.87 -8.05 -9.67
CA ALA A 52 6.51 -9.32 -9.98
C ALA A 52 6.05 -9.95 -11.31
N ILE A 53 4.85 -9.60 -11.81
CA ILE A 53 4.25 -10.26 -12.98
C ILE A 53 3.93 -9.32 -14.15
N ILE A 54 3.89 -8.00 -13.92
CA ILE A 54 3.47 -7.02 -14.93
C ILE A 54 4.32 -7.08 -16.20
N ALA A 55 5.63 -7.26 -16.08
CA ALA A 55 6.54 -7.30 -17.23
C ALA A 55 6.23 -8.44 -18.23
N ALA A 56 5.60 -9.52 -17.75
CA ALA A 56 5.23 -10.67 -18.57
C ALA A 56 3.83 -10.56 -19.18
N ARG A 57 3.06 -9.52 -18.85
CA ARG A 57 1.65 -9.41 -19.23
C ARG A 57 1.36 -8.12 -19.99
N LYS A 58 0.52 -8.24 -21.03
CA LYS A 58 -0.03 -7.09 -21.78
C LYS A 58 -1.37 -6.65 -21.16
N LEU A 59 -1.43 -6.55 -19.85
CA LEU A 59 -2.63 -6.23 -19.08
C LEU A 59 -2.25 -5.23 -18.00
N GLN A 60 -3.11 -4.24 -17.73
CA GLN A 60 -2.96 -3.34 -16.59
C GLN A 60 -4.14 -3.49 -15.64
N LEU A 61 -3.84 -3.60 -14.34
CA LEU A 61 -4.80 -3.63 -13.25
C LEU A 61 -4.42 -2.56 -12.24
N ASP A 62 -5.37 -1.71 -11.89
CA ASP A 62 -5.19 -0.64 -10.91
C ASP A 62 -6.31 -0.66 -9.87
N VAL A 63 -5.96 -0.52 -8.59
CA VAL A 63 -6.95 -0.39 -7.51
C VAL A 63 -7.37 1.08 -7.41
N VAL A 64 -8.68 1.35 -7.54
CA VAL A 64 -9.27 2.69 -7.48
C VAL A 64 -10.43 2.67 -6.49
N GLY A 65 -10.17 3.05 -5.23
CA GLY A 65 -11.17 2.96 -4.18
C GLY A 65 -11.62 1.51 -3.94
N ASP A 66 -12.92 1.28 -4.04
CA ASP A 66 -13.58 -0.04 -3.95
C ASP A 66 -13.70 -0.74 -5.32
N ARG A 67 -12.90 -0.34 -6.31
CA ARG A 67 -12.96 -0.89 -7.67
C ARG A 67 -11.58 -1.31 -8.16
N LEU A 68 -11.58 -2.32 -9.02
CA LEU A 68 -10.42 -2.74 -9.79
C LEU A 68 -10.60 -2.27 -11.23
N ARG A 69 -9.82 -1.27 -11.63
CA ARG A 69 -9.77 -0.78 -13.00
C ARG A 69 -8.90 -1.72 -13.83
N CYS A 70 -9.41 -2.11 -14.98
CA CYS A 70 -8.73 -3.02 -15.89
C CYS A 70 -8.58 -2.35 -17.26
N ILE A 71 -7.36 -2.27 -17.77
CA ILE A 71 -7.07 -1.75 -19.11
C ILE A 71 -6.68 -2.92 -20.01
N VAL A 72 -7.42 -3.05 -21.11
CA VAL A 72 -7.28 -4.12 -22.11
C VAL A 72 -7.18 -3.53 -23.51
N SER A 73 -6.69 -4.34 -24.45
CA SER A 73 -6.77 -4.07 -25.88
C SER A 73 -8.07 -4.64 -26.47
N GLU A 74 -8.57 -4.03 -27.55
CA GLU A 74 -9.77 -4.49 -28.28
C GLU A 74 -9.76 -5.98 -28.67
N GLY A 75 -8.57 -6.54 -28.93
CA GLY A 75 -8.40 -7.94 -29.33
C GLY A 75 -8.22 -8.93 -28.17
N ASP A 76 -8.27 -8.48 -26.91
CA ASP A 76 -8.04 -9.35 -25.76
C ASP A 76 -9.26 -10.24 -25.45
N ASP A 77 -8.98 -11.44 -24.95
CA ASP A 77 -10.01 -12.34 -24.44
C ASP A 77 -10.49 -11.85 -23.06
N LEU A 78 -11.59 -11.09 -23.04
CA LEU A 78 -12.16 -10.51 -21.82
C LEU A 78 -12.49 -11.55 -20.75
N ARG A 79 -12.89 -12.78 -21.15
CA ARG A 79 -13.17 -13.84 -20.19
C ARG A 79 -11.89 -14.25 -19.45
N ARG A 80 -10.79 -14.43 -20.19
CA ARG A 80 -9.49 -14.75 -19.59
C ARG A 80 -8.96 -13.61 -18.72
N VAL A 81 -9.19 -12.37 -19.12
CA VAL A 81 -8.80 -11.20 -18.33
C VAL A 81 -9.53 -11.16 -16.99
N VAL A 82 -10.86 -11.30 -17.01
CA VAL A 82 -11.68 -11.31 -15.79
C VAL A 82 -11.32 -12.49 -14.89
N GLN A 83 -11.16 -13.69 -15.46
CA GLN A 83 -10.74 -14.87 -14.71
C GLN A 83 -9.38 -14.62 -14.03
N PHE A 84 -8.43 -14.07 -14.77
CA PHE A 84 -7.12 -13.74 -14.22
C PHE A 84 -7.22 -12.71 -13.09
N ALA A 85 -8.04 -11.67 -13.23
CA ALA A 85 -8.24 -10.69 -12.18
C ALA A 85 -8.78 -11.32 -10.89
N ALA A 86 -9.75 -12.25 -11.00
CA ALA A 86 -10.28 -12.98 -9.85
C ALA A 86 -9.23 -13.89 -9.19
N GLU A 87 -8.47 -14.64 -9.98
CA GLU A 87 -7.37 -15.48 -9.48
C GLU A 87 -6.28 -14.63 -8.82
N PHE A 88 -5.99 -13.46 -9.37
CA PHE A 88 -5.00 -12.54 -8.83
C PHE A 88 -5.46 -11.96 -7.49
N VAL A 89 -6.71 -11.51 -7.37
CA VAL A 89 -7.31 -11.06 -6.11
C VAL A 89 -7.22 -12.15 -5.03
N GLU A 90 -7.52 -13.41 -5.37
CA GLU A 90 -7.41 -14.51 -4.40
C GLU A 90 -5.96 -14.76 -3.97
N ARG A 91 -5.01 -14.66 -4.89
CA ARG A 91 -3.58 -14.72 -4.56
C ARG A 91 -3.17 -13.59 -3.61
N ILE A 92 -3.69 -12.37 -3.81
CA ILE A 92 -3.43 -11.26 -2.88
C ILE A 92 -4.01 -11.58 -1.50
N ASN A 93 -5.26 -12.05 -1.42
CA ASN A 93 -5.90 -12.42 -0.15
C ASN A 93 -5.05 -13.41 0.67
N GLN A 94 -4.43 -14.39 0.01
CA GLN A 94 -3.55 -15.36 0.66
C GLN A 94 -2.26 -14.74 1.20
N ARG A 95 -1.82 -13.61 0.63
CA ARG A 95 -0.59 -12.89 1.02
C ARG A 95 -0.84 -11.81 2.08
N VAL A 96 -2.06 -11.29 2.20
CA VAL A 96 -2.39 -10.20 3.14
C VAL A 96 -1.87 -10.45 4.57
N PRO A 97 -2.00 -11.65 5.18
CA PRO A 97 -1.50 -11.88 6.54
C PRO A 97 0.02 -11.63 6.69
N TYR A 98 0.80 -11.95 5.65
CA TYR A 98 2.24 -11.70 5.63
C TYR A 98 2.54 -10.19 5.64
N TYR A 99 1.82 -9.41 4.83
CA TYR A 99 2.00 -7.97 4.75
C TYR A 99 1.49 -7.24 6.00
N CYS A 100 0.40 -7.72 6.62
CA CYS A 100 -0.01 -7.23 7.94
C CYS A 100 1.12 -7.37 8.96
N ALA A 101 1.73 -8.57 9.07
CA ALA A 101 2.82 -8.80 10.00
C ALA A 101 4.06 -7.92 9.71
N GLN A 102 4.36 -7.67 8.44
CA GLN A 102 5.45 -6.75 8.07
C GLN A 102 5.17 -5.30 8.47
N LEU A 103 3.95 -4.81 8.24
CA LEU A 103 3.56 -3.45 8.62
C LEU A 103 3.59 -3.27 10.14
N GLU A 104 3.10 -4.25 10.90
CA GLU A 104 3.19 -4.23 12.37
C GLU A 104 4.63 -4.17 12.86
N GLU A 105 5.52 -4.98 12.28
CA GLU A 105 6.94 -4.99 12.65
C GLU A 105 7.62 -3.65 12.29
N ARG A 106 7.25 -3.05 11.17
CA ARG A 106 7.72 -1.72 10.77
C ARG A 106 7.26 -0.63 11.75
N GLU A 107 5.97 -0.60 12.10
CA GLU A 107 5.44 0.33 13.10
C GLU A 107 6.18 0.19 14.44
N ARG A 108 6.43 -1.05 14.90
CA ARG A 108 7.15 -1.29 16.16
C ARG A 108 8.57 -0.73 16.12
N ARG A 109 9.28 -0.92 15.02
CA ARG A 109 10.65 -0.39 14.83
C ARG A 109 10.66 1.13 14.80
N GLU A 110 9.72 1.74 14.07
CA GLU A 110 9.59 3.19 14.01
C GLU A 110 9.27 3.78 15.39
N GLN A 111 8.37 3.16 16.15
CA GLN A 111 8.07 3.58 17.52
C GLN A 111 9.26 3.42 18.48
N ALA A 112 10.01 2.32 18.38
CA ALA A 112 11.20 2.10 19.19
C ALA A 112 12.28 3.15 18.89
N TYR A 113 12.52 3.42 17.60
CA TYR A 113 13.44 4.46 17.15
C TYR A 113 13.02 5.84 17.65
N GLN A 114 11.73 6.18 17.54
CA GLN A 114 11.21 7.46 18.01
C GLN A 114 11.43 7.65 19.51
N ARG A 115 11.21 6.61 20.32
CA ARG A 115 11.49 6.65 21.77
C ARG A 115 12.98 6.86 22.05
N GLU A 116 13.86 6.15 21.35
CA GLU A 116 15.31 6.31 21.51
C GLU A 116 15.75 7.75 21.17
N VAL A 117 15.22 8.31 20.08
CA VAL A 117 15.47 9.70 19.69
C VAL A 117 14.97 10.68 20.75
N GLU A 118 13.77 10.48 21.29
CA GLU A 118 13.21 11.33 22.35
C GLU A 118 14.05 11.28 23.64
N GLU A 119 14.46 10.08 24.06
CA GLU A 119 15.37 9.90 25.19
C GLU A 119 16.70 10.61 24.96
N ARG A 120 17.25 10.49 23.73
CA ARG A 120 18.51 11.14 23.38
C ARG A 120 18.40 12.66 23.39
N ILE A 121 17.30 13.21 22.87
CA ILE A 121 17.01 14.65 22.92
C ILE A 121 16.91 15.11 24.38
N ALA A 122 16.22 14.36 25.24
CA ALA A 122 16.09 14.70 26.66
C ALA A 122 17.46 14.73 27.36
N GLN A 123 18.32 13.75 27.11
CA GLN A 123 19.68 13.71 27.65
C GLN A 123 20.53 14.91 27.21
N ILE A 124 20.45 15.28 25.92
CA ILE A 124 21.19 16.44 25.39
C ILE A 124 20.69 17.74 26.02
N ARG A 125 19.37 17.92 26.15
CA ARG A 125 18.78 19.09 26.80
C ARG A 125 19.25 19.22 28.25
N ALA A 126 19.23 18.14 29.02
CA ALA A 126 19.68 18.16 30.42
C ALA A 126 21.17 18.56 30.54
N ARG A 127 22.04 18.04 29.65
CA ARG A 127 23.45 18.43 29.60
C ARG A 127 23.65 19.91 29.27
N LEU A 128 22.90 20.43 28.30
CA LEU A 128 22.98 21.83 27.91
C LEU A 128 22.51 22.76 29.04
N GLN A 129 21.49 22.37 29.80
CA GLN A 129 21.04 23.11 30.97
C GLN A 129 22.12 23.17 32.05
N ALA A 130 22.75 22.03 32.39
CA ALA A 130 23.84 22.01 33.36
C ALA A 130 25.02 22.91 32.93
N LEU A 131 25.41 22.86 31.65
CA LEU A 131 26.47 23.72 31.12
C LEU A 131 26.09 25.21 31.15
N ALA A 132 24.83 25.55 30.91
CA ALA A 132 24.35 26.92 30.99
C ALA A 132 24.42 27.44 32.43
N GLU A 133 23.99 26.65 33.41
CA GLU A 133 24.08 26.99 34.84
C GLU A 133 25.54 27.17 35.29
N GLU A 134 26.45 26.30 34.84
CA GLU A 134 27.90 26.43 35.12
C GLU A 134 28.49 27.73 34.54
N LEU A 135 28.11 28.10 33.32
CA LEU A 135 28.56 29.34 32.67
C LEU A 135 28.04 30.59 33.39
N GLU A 136 26.78 30.59 33.83
CA GLU A 136 26.21 31.70 34.60
C GLU A 136 26.94 31.89 35.94
N GLN A 137 27.28 30.80 36.63
CA GLN A 137 28.04 30.86 37.89
C GLN A 137 29.46 31.40 37.69
N GLN A 138 30.13 31.06 36.58
CA GLN A 138 31.46 31.59 36.26
C GLN A 138 31.45 33.08 35.90
N GLN A 139 30.34 33.61 35.40
CA GLN A 139 30.21 35.03 35.05
C GLN A 139 29.80 35.91 36.25
N ALA A 140 29.26 35.32 37.31
CA ALA A 140 28.84 36.02 38.53
C ALA A 140 29.92 36.10 39.63
N ALA A 141 31.07 35.46 39.42
CA ALA A 141 32.25 35.46 40.32
C ALA A 141 33.33 36.43 39.83
#